data_AF-Q4KP17-F1
#
_entry.id   AF-Q4KP17-F1
#
_cell.length_a   1.000
_cell.length_b   1.000
_cell.length_c   1.000
_cell.angle_alpha   90.00
_cell.angle_beta   90.00
_cell.angle_gamma   90.00
#
_symmetry.space_group_name_H-M   'P 1'
#
loop_
_entity.id
_entity.type
_entity.pdbx_description
1 polymer ?
#
loop_
_entity_poly.entity_id
_entity_poly.type
_entity_poly.pdbx_seq_one_letter_code
_entity_poly.pdbx_strand_id
1 'polypeptide(L)'
;MWIKWIATLVAFGALVQSAVACPAQCSCSGAAVYCRSGIHASVPAGVATTTQTLHLSSNQIKKLEPGVFDSLTLLTYLDLSNNQLTALPAGVFDKLTQLTHLSLHTNQLKSIPRGAFDNLKSLTHVWLYNNPWDCACSDILYLSGWLAQHAGKVQGYRGVDAVKCSGTNTPVRAVTEASTSPSKCPGYVATTTTPTTTTPEIIPETTTLPQPVITTQKPRSLMNFNCSSIQERKNDGGDCGKPACTTLLNCANFLSCLCSTCALCKKR
;
A
#
# COMPACT_ATOMS: atom_id res chain seq x y z
N MET A 1 -30.82 75.12 -8.70
CA MET A 1 -31.13 73.79 -8.11
C MET A 1 -31.44 72.86 -9.27
N TRP A 2 -30.77 71.77 -9.59
CA TRP A 2 -29.58 71.06 -9.15
C TRP A 2 -28.99 70.41 -10.42
N ILE A 3 -27.66 70.46 -10.56
CA ILE A 3 -26.89 69.66 -11.54
C ILE A 3 -26.55 68.33 -10.86
N LYS A 4 -26.40 67.25 -11.66
CA LYS A 4 -25.31 66.23 -11.65
C LYS A 4 -25.85 64.86 -12.09
N TRP A 5 -25.64 64.47 -13.36
CA TRP A 5 -24.55 63.62 -13.93
C TRP A 5 -24.82 62.11 -13.86
N ILE A 6 -25.03 61.54 -15.04
CA ILE A 6 -24.77 60.13 -15.36
C ILE A 6 -23.26 59.99 -15.53
N ALA A 7 -22.59 59.12 -14.76
CA ALA A 7 -21.35 58.45 -15.16
C ALA A 7 -20.96 57.31 -14.21
N THR A 8 -20.68 56.16 -14.82
CA THR A 8 -19.63 55.17 -14.47
C THR A 8 -19.74 54.36 -13.18
N LEU A 9 -20.15 53.10 -13.36
CA LEU A 9 -19.33 51.91 -13.09
C LEU A 9 -18.19 52.10 -12.08
N VAL A 10 -18.46 51.74 -10.84
CA VAL A 10 -17.60 50.78 -10.13
C VAL A 10 -18.56 49.76 -9.53
N ALA A 11 -18.78 48.66 -10.27
CA ALA A 11 -19.02 47.41 -9.60
C ALA A 11 -17.83 47.28 -8.64
N PHE A 12 -18.08 47.48 -7.34
CA PHE A 12 -17.13 47.03 -6.34
C PHE A 12 -17.01 45.55 -6.63
N GLY A 13 -15.90 45.21 -7.28
CA GLY A 13 -15.55 43.85 -7.63
C GLY A 13 -15.84 43.05 -6.38
N ALA A 14 -16.57 41.95 -6.58
CA ALA A 14 -16.60 40.91 -5.60
C ALA A 14 -15.16 40.74 -5.11
N LEU A 15 -14.88 41.24 -3.91
CA LEU A 15 -13.99 40.54 -3.03
C LEU A 15 -14.71 39.21 -2.87
N VAL A 16 -14.44 38.31 -3.80
CA VAL A 16 -14.39 36.89 -3.50
C VAL A 16 -13.26 36.79 -2.50
N GLN A 17 -13.50 37.26 -1.27
CA GLN A 17 -13.06 36.50 -0.14
C GLN A 17 -13.69 35.15 -0.42
N SER A 18 -12.89 34.26 -0.98
CA SER A 18 -13.08 32.84 -0.80
C SER A 18 -13.16 32.69 0.71
N ALA A 19 -14.37 32.85 1.25
CA ALA A 19 -14.68 32.45 2.59
C ALA A 19 -14.43 30.97 2.54
N VAL A 20 -13.23 30.59 2.97
CA VAL A 20 -12.78 29.23 3.16
C VAL A 20 -13.84 28.62 4.05
N ALA A 21 -14.82 27.98 3.43
CA ALA A 21 -16.01 27.56 4.13
C ALA A 21 -15.59 26.41 5.04
N CYS A 22 -15.54 26.69 6.34
CA CYS A 22 -15.39 25.64 7.32
C CYS A 22 -16.62 24.73 7.21
N PRO A 23 -16.46 23.39 7.16
CA PRO A 23 -17.60 22.50 7.17
C PRO A 23 -18.50 22.81 8.37
N ALA A 24 -19.83 22.87 8.17
CA ALA A 24 -20.78 23.38 9.16
C ALA A 24 -20.75 22.68 10.52
N GLN A 25 -20.23 21.45 10.56
CA GLN A 25 -20.13 20.61 11.75
C GLN A 25 -18.68 20.51 12.29
N CYS A 26 -17.82 21.42 11.85
CA CYS A 26 -16.43 21.50 12.24
C CYS A 26 -16.10 22.93 12.68
N SER A 27 -15.00 23.07 13.40
CA SER A 27 -14.39 24.35 13.73
C SER A 27 -13.08 24.47 12.96
N CYS A 28 -12.77 25.66 12.43
CA CYS A 28 -11.57 25.88 11.65
C CYS A 28 -10.76 27.02 12.24
N SER A 29 -9.44 26.84 12.31
CA SER A 29 -8.49 27.85 12.78
C SER A 29 -7.26 27.83 11.88
N GLY A 30 -7.07 28.88 11.08
CA GLY A 30 -6.06 28.91 10.02
C GLY A 30 -6.25 27.75 9.03
N ALA A 31 -5.20 26.94 8.83
CA ALA A 31 -5.22 25.75 7.98
C ALA A 31 -5.61 24.46 8.73
N ALA A 32 -6.08 24.56 9.97
CA ALA A 32 -6.53 23.43 10.77
C ALA A 32 -8.05 23.31 10.78
N VAL A 33 -8.55 22.10 10.57
CA VAL A 33 -9.97 21.73 10.58
C VAL A 33 -10.22 20.70 11.67
N TYR A 34 -11.09 21.05 12.62
CA TYR A 34 -11.42 20.25 13.80
C TYR A 34 -12.87 19.77 13.71
N CYS A 35 -13.05 18.48 13.47
CA CYS A 35 -14.35 17.83 13.31
C CYS A 35 -14.61 16.81 14.44
N ARG A 36 -14.26 17.13 15.69
CA ARG A 36 -14.43 16.23 16.84
C ARG A 36 -15.77 16.49 17.53
N SER A 37 -16.85 15.92 17.01
CA SER A 37 -18.21 16.14 17.54
C SER A 37 -18.91 14.86 17.97
N GLY A 38 -18.34 13.68 17.68
CA GLY A 38 -18.95 12.39 18.02
C GLY A 38 -20.14 11.99 17.15
N ILE A 39 -20.59 12.88 16.24
CA ILE A 39 -21.76 12.67 15.38
C ILE A 39 -21.41 12.24 13.96
N HIS A 40 -20.15 12.41 13.54
CA HIS A 40 -19.76 12.16 12.15
C HIS A 40 -19.75 10.67 11.82
N ALA A 41 -20.63 10.27 10.90
CA ALA A 41 -20.64 8.93 10.32
C ALA A 41 -19.72 8.80 9.08
N SER A 42 -19.29 9.93 8.52
CA SER A 42 -18.42 10.06 7.35
C SER A 42 -17.53 11.31 7.47
N VAL A 43 -16.55 11.44 6.58
CA VAL A 43 -15.75 12.66 6.47
C VAL A 43 -16.64 13.82 5.98
N PRO A 44 -16.66 14.99 6.65
CA PRO A 44 -17.48 16.13 6.22
C PRO A 44 -17.11 16.62 4.83
N ALA A 45 -18.12 16.93 4.02
CA ALA A 45 -17.91 17.57 2.73
C ALA A 45 -17.41 19.02 2.90
N GLY A 46 -16.67 19.51 1.91
CA GLY A 46 -16.23 20.90 1.86
C GLY A 46 -14.99 21.22 2.72
N VAL A 47 -14.22 20.21 3.13
CA VAL A 47 -12.90 20.44 3.73
C VAL A 47 -12.03 21.17 2.70
N ALA A 48 -11.52 22.35 3.09
CA ALA A 48 -10.77 23.20 2.16
C ALA A 48 -9.46 22.54 1.72
N THR A 49 -9.08 22.71 0.45
CA THR A 49 -7.84 22.14 -0.11
C THR A 49 -6.56 22.74 0.47
N THR A 50 -6.67 23.91 1.12
CA THR A 50 -5.59 24.56 1.86
C THR A 50 -5.35 23.96 3.25
N THR A 51 -6.14 22.96 3.66
CA THR A 51 -6.04 22.33 4.98
C THR A 51 -4.71 21.59 5.12
N GLN A 52 -4.01 21.87 6.22
CA GLN A 52 -2.77 21.19 6.60
C GLN A 52 -3.01 20.18 7.74
N THR A 53 -3.98 20.47 8.61
CA THR A 53 -4.27 19.66 9.79
C THR A 53 -5.74 19.29 9.80
N LEU A 54 -6.06 18.00 9.76
CA LEU A 54 -7.42 17.50 9.80
C LEU A 54 -7.62 16.56 11.00
N HIS A 55 -8.44 17.01 11.96
CA HIS A 55 -8.83 16.22 13.11
C HIS A 55 -10.24 15.65 12.92
N LEU A 56 -10.33 14.34 12.72
CA LEU A 56 -11.56 13.56 12.61
C LEU A 56 -11.69 12.52 13.72
N SER A 57 -10.92 12.65 14.80
CA SER A 57 -10.93 11.71 15.91
C SER A 57 -12.19 11.77 16.76
N SER A 58 -12.46 10.69 17.49
CA SER A 58 -13.64 10.53 18.34
C SER A 58 -14.96 10.76 17.61
N ASN A 59 -15.13 10.08 16.47
CA ASN A 59 -16.35 10.06 15.68
C ASN A 59 -16.85 8.62 15.47
N GLN A 60 -17.84 8.44 14.60
CA GLN A 60 -18.48 7.16 14.31
C GLN A 60 -18.22 6.73 12.85
N ILE A 61 -17.10 7.16 12.26
CA ILE A 61 -16.78 6.90 10.86
C ILE A 61 -16.47 5.42 10.70
N LYS A 62 -17.29 4.72 9.90
CA LYS A 62 -17.16 3.27 9.64
C LYS A 62 -16.39 2.95 8.37
N LYS A 63 -16.44 3.85 7.40
CA LYS A 63 -15.87 3.72 6.06
C LYS A 63 -15.37 5.07 5.58
N LEU A 64 -14.34 5.04 4.76
CA LEU A 64 -13.88 6.18 3.97
C LEU A 64 -14.29 5.95 2.53
N GLU A 65 -14.73 7.00 1.85
CA GLU A 65 -14.98 6.92 0.42
C GLU A 65 -13.63 6.92 -0.35
N PRO A 66 -13.52 6.18 -1.47
CA PRO A 66 -12.34 6.27 -2.33
C PRO A 66 -12.05 7.72 -2.74
N GLY A 67 -10.78 8.13 -2.65
CA GLY A 67 -10.34 9.47 -3.04
C GLY A 67 -10.78 10.62 -2.11
N VAL A 68 -11.36 10.33 -0.94
CA VAL A 68 -11.88 11.36 -0.01
C VAL A 68 -10.83 12.40 0.43
N PHE A 69 -9.54 12.06 0.36
CA PHE A 69 -8.44 12.96 0.72
C PHE A 69 -7.60 13.43 -0.48
N ASP A 70 -7.98 13.08 -1.72
CA ASP A 70 -7.13 13.31 -2.90
C ASP A 70 -6.86 14.79 -3.17
N SER A 71 -7.81 15.66 -2.82
CA SER A 71 -7.69 17.11 -2.98
C SER A 71 -6.89 17.79 -1.85
N LEU A 72 -6.65 17.10 -0.73
CA LEU A 72 -5.98 17.62 0.46
C LEU A 72 -4.45 17.42 0.39
N THR A 73 -3.85 17.82 -0.73
CA THR A 73 -2.42 17.56 -1.02
C THR A 73 -1.45 18.29 -0.08
N LEU A 74 -1.92 19.30 0.65
CA LEU A 74 -1.15 20.06 1.65
C LEU A 74 -1.22 19.46 3.06
N LEU A 75 -1.93 18.34 3.25
CA LEU A 75 -2.12 17.75 4.56
C LEU A 75 -0.80 17.23 5.14
N THR A 76 -0.46 17.72 6.33
CA THR A 76 0.71 17.28 7.11
C THR A 76 0.30 16.44 8.31
N TYR A 77 -0.94 16.59 8.80
CA TYR A 77 -1.48 15.86 9.94
C TYR A 77 -2.91 15.37 9.66
N LEU A 78 -3.12 14.05 9.80
CA LEU A 78 -4.42 13.40 9.69
C LEU A 78 -4.70 12.53 10.91
N ASP A 79 -5.75 12.87 11.64
CA ASP A 79 -6.19 12.09 12.79
C ASP A 79 -7.57 11.47 12.58
N LEU A 80 -7.58 10.15 12.38
CA LEU A 80 -8.75 9.29 12.24
C LEU A 80 -8.91 8.36 13.45
N SER A 81 -8.21 8.62 14.55
CA SER A 81 -8.24 7.75 15.73
C SER A 81 -9.60 7.73 16.43
N ASN A 82 -9.86 6.65 17.18
CA ASN A 82 -11.11 6.51 17.94
C ASN A 82 -12.37 6.66 17.05
N ASN A 83 -12.37 5.91 15.95
CA ASN A 83 -13.48 5.77 15.01
C ASN A 83 -13.87 4.28 14.91
N GLN A 84 -14.68 3.91 13.93
CA GLN A 84 -15.17 2.55 13.72
C GLN A 84 -14.72 1.99 12.35
N LEU A 85 -13.58 2.47 11.82
CA LEU A 85 -13.09 2.09 10.51
C LEU A 85 -12.79 0.59 10.47
N THR A 86 -13.44 -0.12 9.54
CA THR A 86 -13.26 -1.57 9.38
C THR A 86 -12.29 -1.94 8.27
N ALA A 87 -12.13 -1.06 7.28
CA ALA A 87 -11.19 -1.19 6.17
C ALA A 87 -10.81 0.21 5.66
N LEU A 88 -9.72 0.27 4.90
CA LEU A 88 -9.32 1.46 4.14
C LEU A 88 -9.49 1.17 2.65
N PRO A 89 -10.00 2.13 1.84
CA PRO A 89 -9.95 2.02 0.39
C PRO A 89 -8.50 1.94 -0.10
N ALA A 90 -8.26 1.20 -1.18
CA ALA A 90 -6.96 1.21 -1.85
C ALA A 90 -6.63 2.63 -2.32
N GLY A 91 -5.39 3.06 -2.11
CA GLY A 91 -4.89 4.37 -2.54
C GLY A 91 -5.44 5.58 -1.79
N VAL A 92 -6.21 5.41 -0.70
CA VAL A 92 -6.84 6.52 0.04
C VAL A 92 -5.86 7.58 0.57
N PHE A 93 -4.57 7.25 0.66
CA PHE A 93 -3.52 8.17 1.11
C PHE A 93 -2.51 8.55 0.01
N ASP A 94 -2.73 8.13 -1.24
CA ASP A 94 -1.72 8.25 -2.31
C ASP A 94 -1.31 9.68 -2.63
N LYS A 95 -2.24 10.64 -2.47
CA LYS A 95 -1.98 12.05 -2.73
C LYS A 95 -1.36 12.80 -1.55
N LEU A 96 -1.30 12.17 -0.37
CA LEU A 96 -0.86 12.80 0.88
C LEU A 96 0.66 12.73 1.07
N THR A 97 1.42 13.15 0.05
CA THR A 97 2.89 13.03 0.03
C THR A 97 3.61 13.89 1.10
N GLN A 98 2.93 14.94 1.58
CA GLN A 98 3.42 15.83 2.65
C GLN A 98 3.01 15.37 4.06
N LEU A 99 2.28 14.26 4.18
CA LEU A 99 1.77 13.79 5.47
C LEU A 99 2.93 13.34 6.36
N THR A 100 3.02 13.94 7.53
CA THR A 100 4.03 13.64 8.56
C THR A 100 3.46 12.82 9.70
N HIS A 101 2.18 13.02 10.02
CA HIS A 101 1.47 12.37 11.12
C HIS A 101 0.18 11.71 10.63
N LEU A 102 0.04 10.41 10.93
CA LEU A 102 -1.17 9.64 10.63
C LEU A 102 -1.63 8.84 11.85
N SER A 103 -2.80 9.16 12.37
CA SER A 103 -3.40 8.43 13.48
C SER A 103 -4.57 7.56 13.01
N LEU A 104 -4.41 6.24 13.15
CA LEU A 104 -5.44 5.21 12.85
C LEU A 104 -5.74 4.32 14.06
N HIS A 105 -5.15 4.61 15.22
CA HIS A 105 -5.31 3.81 16.42
C HIS A 105 -6.75 3.84 16.97
N THR A 106 -7.13 2.82 17.74
CA THR A 106 -8.50 2.68 18.27
C THR A 106 -9.54 2.73 17.15
N ASN A 107 -9.44 1.76 16.23
CA ASN A 107 -10.38 1.52 15.15
C ASN A 107 -10.67 0.01 15.05
N GLN A 108 -11.37 -0.43 14.01
CA GLN A 108 -11.75 -1.82 13.78
C GLN A 108 -11.00 -2.43 12.57
N LEU A 109 -9.82 -1.91 12.24
CA LEU A 109 -9.04 -2.36 11.08
C LEU A 109 -8.48 -3.76 11.32
N LYS A 110 -8.66 -4.63 10.32
CA LYS A 110 -8.11 -5.99 10.33
C LYS A 110 -6.81 -6.12 9.53
N SER A 111 -6.65 -5.29 8.51
CA SER A 111 -5.46 -5.22 7.65
C SER A 111 -5.32 -3.82 7.08
N ILE A 112 -4.19 -3.56 6.41
CA ILE A 112 -3.97 -2.34 5.63
C ILE A 112 -3.82 -2.76 4.16
N PRO A 113 -4.51 -2.10 3.21
CA PRO A 113 -4.36 -2.41 1.80
C PRO A 113 -2.90 -2.33 1.36
N ARG A 114 -2.52 -3.23 0.45
CA ARG A 114 -1.16 -3.26 -0.10
C ARG A 114 -0.82 -1.89 -0.70
N GLY A 115 0.32 -1.36 -0.29
CA GLY A 115 0.85 -0.10 -0.79
C GLY A 115 0.28 1.17 -0.16
N ALA A 116 -0.66 1.07 0.80
CA ALA A 116 -1.37 2.24 1.35
C ALA A 116 -0.45 3.31 1.97
N PHE A 117 0.77 2.95 2.40
CA PHE A 117 1.74 3.88 2.98
C PHE A 117 2.92 4.21 2.05
N ASP A 118 2.95 3.64 0.84
CA ASP A 118 4.14 3.70 -0.02
C ASP A 118 4.42 5.13 -0.52
N ASN A 119 3.37 5.93 -0.73
CA ASN A 119 3.47 7.32 -1.17
C ASN A 119 3.66 8.33 -0.01
N LEU A 120 3.59 7.88 1.24
CA LEU A 120 3.74 8.73 2.42
C LEU A 120 5.22 8.99 2.75
N LYS A 121 5.94 9.62 1.81
CA LYS A 121 7.40 9.82 1.89
C LYS A 121 7.82 10.68 3.08
N SER A 122 6.99 11.64 3.46
CA SER A 122 7.23 12.56 4.58
C SER A 122 6.82 12.00 5.94
N LEU A 123 6.28 10.78 6.01
CA LEU A 123 5.71 10.23 7.23
C LEU A 123 6.79 9.98 8.28
N THR A 124 6.58 10.54 9.48
CA THR A 124 7.47 10.40 10.63
C THR A 124 6.78 9.73 11.82
N HIS A 125 5.46 9.90 11.94
CA HIS A 125 4.68 9.39 13.06
C HIS A 125 3.43 8.68 12.56
N VAL A 126 3.28 7.41 12.95
CA VAL A 126 2.07 6.63 12.69
C VAL A 126 1.59 5.92 13.94
N TRP A 127 0.29 6.00 14.23
CA TRP A 127 -0.34 5.31 15.35
C TRP A 127 -1.30 4.23 14.85
N LEU A 128 -1.03 2.97 15.18
CA LEU A 128 -1.76 1.79 14.67
C LEU A 128 -2.26 0.84 15.78
N TYR A 129 -1.95 1.13 17.05
CA TYR A 129 -2.35 0.28 18.18
C TYR A 129 -3.88 0.25 18.35
N ASN A 130 -4.38 -0.69 19.16
CA ASN A 130 -5.82 -0.87 19.40
C ASN A 130 -6.63 -1.02 18.11
N ASN A 131 -6.20 -1.92 17.24
CA ASN A 131 -6.96 -2.40 16.10
C ASN A 131 -6.95 -3.94 16.15
N PRO A 132 -8.04 -4.62 15.75
CA PRO A 132 -8.13 -6.08 15.76
C PRO A 132 -7.43 -6.69 14.53
N TRP A 133 -6.10 -6.51 14.43
CA TRP A 133 -5.31 -6.99 13.30
C TRP A 133 -5.46 -8.50 13.08
N ASP A 134 -5.93 -8.90 11.91
CA ASP A 134 -6.16 -10.30 11.54
C ASP A 134 -4.88 -10.89 10.96
N CYS A 135 -4.07 -11.49 11.83
CA CYS A 135 -2.80 -12.08 11.43
C CYS A 135 -2.92 -13.49 10.85
N ALA A 136 -4.12 -14.06 10.77
CA ALA A 136 -4.32 -15.35 10.13
C ALA A 136 -4.51 -15.20 8.61
N CYS A 137 -5.12 -14.09 8.18
CA CYS A 137 -5.28 -13.70 6.79
C CYS A 137 -3.95 -13.19 6.17
N SER A 138 -3.65 -13.58 4.93
CA SER A 138 -2.45 -13.13 4.20
C SER A 138 -2.38 -11.63 3.90
N ASP A 139 -3.51 -10.91 3.93
CA ASP A 139 -3.53 -9.46 3.69
C ASP A 139 -2.72 -8.66 4.73
N ILE A 140 -2.46 -9.26 5.90
CA ILE A 140 -1.62 -8.66 6.94
C ILE A 140 -0.16 -8.50 6.52
N LEU A 141 0.32 -9.26 5.53
CA LEU A 141 1.74 -9.34 5.18
C LEU A 141 2.33 -8.00 4.74
N TYR A 142 1.53 -7.16 4.08
CA TYR A 142 1.94 -5.79 3.74
C TYR A 142 2.27 -5.00 5.02
N LEU A 143 1.35 -4.99 5.99
CA LEU A 143 1.54 -4.27 7.24
C LEU A 143 2.70 -4.87 8.06
N SER A 144 2.79 -6.20 8.17
CA SER A 144 3.89 -6.88 8.86
C SER A 144 5.25 -6.44 8.31
N GLY A 145 5.44 -6.52 6.99
CA GLY A 145 6.68 -6.13 6.33
C GLY A 145 6.97 -4.63 6.47
N TRP A 146 5.95 -3.78 6.33
CA TRP A 146 6.11 -2.33 6.50
C TRP A 146 6.56 -1.98 7.91
N LEU A 147 5.96 -2.58 8.95
CA LEU A 147 6.34 -2.35 10.35
C LEU A 147 7.76 -2.83 10.66
N ALA A 148 8.18 -3.96 10.08
CA ALA A 148 9.54 -4.48 10.24
C ALA A 148 10.59 -3.50 9.69
N GLN A 149 10.28 -2.78 8.60
CA GLN A 149 11.19 -1.82 7.95
C GLN A 149 11.10 -0.41 8.57
N HIS A 150 9.96 -0.04 9.13
CA HIS A 150 9.66 1.34 9.56
C HIS A 150 9.35 1.46 11.05
N ALA A 151 9.88 0.55 11.89
CA ALA A 151 9.60 0.50 13.33
C ALA A 151 9.79 1.85 14.05
N GLY A 152 10.79 2.64 13.66
CA GLY A 152 11.08 3.96 14.24
C GLY A 152 10.02 5.04 13.98
N LYS A 153 9.12 4.83 13.00
CA LYS A 153 8.00 5.75 12.71
C LYS A 153 6.76 5.44 13.56
N VAL A 154 6.68 4.24 14.14
CA VAL A 154 5.49 3.75 14.83
C VAL A 154 5.46 4.25 16.27
N GLN A 155 4.39 4.95 16.60
CA GLN A 155 4.20 5.63 17.87
C GLN A 155 3.21 4.87 18.77
N GLY A 156 3.40 5.00 20.09
CA GLY A 156 2.55 4.38 21.11
C GLY A 156 3.33 3.80 22.28
N TYR A 157 2.63 3.38 23.32
CA TYR A 157 3.24 2.73 24.48
C TYR A 157 3.83 1.37 24.06
N ARG A 158 5.18 1.27 24.03
CA ARG A 158 6.01 0.18 23.46
C ARG A 158 6.29 0.24 21.95
N GLY A 159 6.04 1.38 21.29
CA GLY A 159 6.40 1.60 19.89
C GLY A 159 5.76 0.57 18.95
N VAL A 160 6.54 0.01 18.03
CA VAL A 160 6.07 -0.96 17.02
C VAL A 160 5.42 -2.22 17.61
N ASP A 161 5.83 -2.66 18.81
CA ASP A 161 5.31 -3.87 19.45
C ASP A 161 3.91 -3.69 20.08
N ALA A 162 3.40 -2.45 20.08
CA ALA A 162 2.02 -2.15 20.44
C ALA A 162 1.02 -2.55 19.33
N VAL A 163 1.50 -2.77 18.10
CA VAL A 163 0.67 -3.23 16.97
C VAL A 163 0.57 -4.75 17.05
N LYS A 164 -0.54 -5.25 17.58
CA LYS A 164 -0.70 -6.66 17.97
C LYS A 164 -1.80 -7.39 17.21
N CYS A 165 -1.53 -8.64 16.89
CA CYS A 165 -2.49 -9.57 16.33
C CYS A 165 -3.67 -9.79 17.29
N SER A 166 -4.89 -9.77 16.73
CA SER A 166 -6.10 -10.13 17.46
C SER A 166 -6.04 -11.57 17.95
N GLY A 167 -6.47 -11.81 19.19
CA GLY A 167 -6.46 -13.13 19.83
C GLY A 167 -5.10 -13.55 20.39
N THR A 168 -4.03 -13.54 19.58
CA THR A 168 -2.71 -14.02 20.01
C THR A 168 -1.90 -12.99 20.79
N ASN A 169 -2.21 -11.69 20.63
CA ASN A 169 -1.44 -10.56 21.20
C ASN A 169 0.04 -10.51 20.79
N THR A 170 0.44 -11.26 19.76
CA THR A 170 1.79 -11.24 19.19
C THR A 170 2.00 -9.97 18.35
N PRO A 171 3.21 -9.39 18.30
CA PRO A 171 3.49 -8.24 17.43
C PRO A 171 3.23 -8.57 15.96
N VAL A 172 2.53 -7.70 15.24
CA VAL A 172 2.21 -7.89 13.81
C VAL A 172 3.48 -7.99 12.97
N ARG A 173 4.54 -7.24 13.31
CA ARG A 173 5.84 -7.30 12.62
C ARG A 173 6.55 -8.66 12.67
N ALA A 174 6.11 -9.58 13.53
CA ALA A 174 6.67 -10.92 13.66
C ALA A 174 5.92 -11.96 12.80
N VAL A 175 4.84 -11.56 12.12
CA VAL A 175 4.04 -12.45 11.27
C VAL A 175 4.81 -12.76 10.00
N THR A 176 4.87 -14.05 9.65
CA THR A 176 5.54 -14.58 8.46
C THR A 176 4.53 -15.19 7.50
N GLU A 177 4.87 -15.30 6.22
CA GLU A 177 4.00 -15.89 5.19
C GLU A 177 3.49 -17.29 5.58
N ALA A 178 4.37 -18.12 6.14
CA ALA A 178 4.05 -19.49 6.58
C ALA A 178 2.98 -19.56 7.69
N SER A 179 2.79 -18.48 8.46
CA SER A 179 1.77 -18.39 9.51
C SER A 179 0.40 -17.87 9.01
N THR A 180 0.34 -17.42 7.75
CA THR A 180 -0.86 -16.82 7.14
C THR A 180 -1.44 -17.71 6.04
N SER A 181 -2.69 -17.45 5.63
CA SER A 181 -3.27 -18.08 4.45
C SER A 181 -4.32 -17.19 3.78
N PRO A 182 -4.37 -17.10 2.43
CA PRO A 182 -5.47 -16.46 1.71
C PRO A 182 -6.84 -17.05 2.03
N SER A 183 -6.91 -18.36 2.29
CA SER A 183 -8.17 -19.03 2.64
C SER A 183 -8.79 -18.58 3.96
N LYS A 184 -8.01 -17.90 4.81
CA LYS A 184 -8.47 -17.33 6.09
C LYS A 184 -8.90 -15.87 5.96
N CYS A 185 -8.81 -15.28 4.76
CA CYS A 185 -9.19 -13.90 4.53
C CYS A 185 -10.69 -13.73 4.25
N PRO A 186 -11.32 -12.63 4.71
CA PRO A 186 -12.69 -12.29 4.35
C PRO A 186 -12.87 -12.20 2.83
N GLY A 187 -13.90 -12.83 2.29
CA GLY A 187 -14.21 -12.77 0.86
C GLY A 187 -13.32 -13.64 -0.04
N TYR A 188 -12.49 -14.51 0.53
CA TYR A 188 -11.76 -15.51 -0.26
C TYR A 188 -12.74 -16.42 -1.01
N VAL A 189 -12.64 -16.40 -2.34
CA VAL A 189 -13.28 -17.39 -3.21
C VAL A 189 -12.17 -18.31 -3.69
N ALA A 190 -12.30 -19.60 -3.40
CA ALA A 190 -11.36 -20.59 -3.92
C ALA A 190 -11.41 -20.54 -5.45
N THR A 191 -10.34 -20.08 -6.09
CA THR A 191 -10.16 -20.27 -7.52
C THR A 191 -9.91 -21.74 -7.75
N THR A 192 -10.96 -22.49 -8.04
CA THR A 192 -10.87 -23.83 -8.61
C THR A 192 -10.30 -23.67 -10.01
N THR A 193 -8.98 -23.58 -10.14
CA THR A 193 -8.33 -23.95 -11.38
C THR A 193 -8.54 -25.45 -11.50
N THR A 194 -9.67 -25.86 -12.06
CA THR A 194 -9.81 -27.20 -12.61
C THR A 194 -8.64 -27.36 -13.57
N PRO A 195 -7.69 -28.28 -13.36
CA PRO A 195 -6.74 -28.62 -14.40
C PRO A 195 -7.61 -29.09 -15.56
N THR A 196 -7.70 -28.28 -16.61
CA THR A 196 -8.25 -28.77 -17.86
C THR A 196 -7.21 -29.78 -18.33
N THR A 197 -7.43 -31.05 -17.99
CA THR A 197 -6.78 -32.16 -18.67
C THR A 197 -7.33 -32.12 -20.09
N THR A 198 -6.76 -31.27 -20.93
CA THR A 198 -6.85 -31.43 -22.37
C THR A 198 -6.15 -32.74 -22.68
N THR A 199 -6.94 -33.81 -22.74
CA THR A 199 -6.57 -35.02 -23.47
C THR A 199 -6.09 -34.56 -24.85
N PRO A 200 -4.84 -34.80 -25.25
CA PRO A 200 -4.42 -34.50 -26.61
C PRO A 200 -5.31 -35.33 -27.56
N GLU A 201 -6.14 -34.63 -28.32
CA GLU A 201 -6.93 -35.21 -29.39
C GLU A 201 -5.94 -35.74 -30.43
N ILE A 202 -5.88 -37.07 -30.57
CA ILE A 202 -5.10 -37.73 -31.62
C ILE A 202 -5.83 -37.44 -32.93
N ILE A 203 -5.38 -36.39 -33.62
CA ILE A 203 -5.75 -36.14 -35.01
C ILE A 203 -5.00 -37.19 -35.85
N PRO A 204 -5.67 -38.02 -36.66
CA PRO A 204 -4.97 -38.84 -37.63
C PRO A 204 -4.37 -37.92 -38.70
N GLU A 205 -3.04 -37.82 -38.74
CA GLU A 205 -2.30 -37.10 -39.77
C GLU A 205 -2.49 -37.80 -41.13
N THR A 206 -3.22 -37.14 -42.03
CA THR A 206 -3.24 -37.49 -43.44
C THR A 206 -1.98 -36.93 -44.11
N THR A 207 -1.06 -37.82 -44.43
CA THR A 207 0.19 -37.56 -45.15
C THR A 207 -0.05 -36.77 -46.44
N THR A 208 0.33 -35.49 -46.46
CA THR A 208 0.71 -34.78 -47.68
C THR A 208 1.85 -33.82 -47.37
N LEU A 209 3.02 -34.09 -47.96
CA LEU A 209 4.19 -33.21 -47.90
C LEU A 209 3.89 -31.86 -48.56
N PRO A 210 4.35 -30.75 -47.96
CA PRO A 210 5.20 -29.84 -48.71
C PRO A 210 6.57 -29.59 -48.05
N GLN A 211 7.50 -29.19 -48.90
CA GLN A 211 8.95 -29.03 -48.75
C GLN A 211 9.43 -28.07 -47.63
N PRO A 212 10.69 -28.18 -47.17
CA PRO A 212 11.21 -27.45 -46.02
C PRO A 212 11.51 -25.98 -46.37
N VAL A 213 10.85 -25.05 -45.67
CA VAL A 213 11.34 -23.68 -45.53
C VAL A 213 12.28 -23.65 -44.34
N ILE A 214 13.58 -23.55 -44.63
CA ILE A 214 14.63 -23.35 -43.62
C ILE A 214 14.45 -21.93 -43.07
N THR A 215 13.76 -21.81 -41.93
CA THR A 215 13.85 -20.62 -41.09
C THR A 215 14.68 -21.00 -39.87
N THR A 216 15.90 -20.50 -39.81
CA THR A 216 16.81 -20.65 -38.67
C THR A 216 16.22 -20.01 -37.43
N GLN A 217 15.42 -20.75 -36.65
CA GLN A 217 15.15 -20.38 -35.26
C GLN A 217 16.30 -20.87 -34.39
N LYS A 218 17.15 -19.90 -34.06
CA LYS A 218 18.20 -19.96 -33.04
C LYS A 218 17.62 -20.52 -31.73
N PRO A 219 18.27 -21.49 -31.06
CA PRO A 219 17.80 -21.96 -29.76
C PRO A 219 17.70 -20.79 -28.77
N ARG A 220 16.54 -20.65 -28.12
CA ARG A 220 16.31 -19.66 -27.06
C ARG A 220 17.39 -19.86 -25.98
N SER A 221 18.13 -18.78 -25.73
CA SER A 221 19.21 -18.70 -24.77
C SER A 221 18.77 -19.20 -23.40
N LEU A 222 19.61 -20.05 -22.79
CA LEU A 222 19.64 -20.28 -21.35
C LEU A 222 19.56 -18.94 -20.61
N MET A 223 18.72 -18.87 -19.58
CA MET A 223 18.56 -17.67 -18.76
C MET A 223 19.92 -17.24 -18.19
N ASN A 224 20.32 -15.99 -18.43
CA ASN A 224 21.50 -15.41 -17.81
C ASN A 224 21.12 -14.95 -16.40
N PHE A 225 21.58 -15.69 -15.39
CA PHE A 225 21.55 -15.23 -14.01
C PHE A 225 22.60 -14.15 -13.83
N ASN A 226 22.19 -12.96 -13.38
CA ASN A 226 23.10 -11.85 -13.12
C ASN A 226 23.47 -11.84 -11.64
N CYS A 227 24.74 -12.11 -11.32
CA CYS A 227 25.26 -12.13 -9.95
C CYS A 227 25.95 -10.80 -9.63
N SER A 228 25.41 -10.03 -8.69
CA SER A 228 26.00 -8.74 -8.28
C SER A 228 27.03 -8.87 -7.15
N SER A 229 27.13 -10.03 -6.48
CA SER A 229 28.11 -10.30 -5.41
C SER A 229 28.34 -11.81 -5.23
N ILE A 230 29.60 -12.21 -5.03
CA ILE A 230 30.05 -13.61 -4.86
C ILE A 230 30.72 -13.74 -3.48
N GLN A 231 30.30 -14.71 -2.67
CA GLN A 231 30.98 -15.08 -1.42
C GLN A 231 31.65 -16.44 -1.56
N GLU A 232 32.97 -16.51 -1.31
CA GLU A 232 33.71 -17.78 -1.26
C GLU A 232 33.48 -18.48 0.09
N ARG A 233 33.09 -19.77 0.07
CA ARG A 233 33.16 -20.66 1.26
C ARG A 233 34.26 -21.69 1.07
N LYS A 234 34.91 -22.09 2.16
CA LYS A 234 36.07 -22.97 2.21
C LYS A 234 35.64 -24.42 2.55
N ASN A 235 36.11 -25.39 1.76
CA ASN A 235 36.26 -26.84 2.04
C ASN A 235 34.95 -27.68 2.14
N ASP A 236 34.83 -28.96 1.75
CA ASP A 236 35.76 -30.06 1.43
C ASP A 236 35.24 -30.92 0.24
N GLY A 237 36.12 -31.26 -0.70
CA GLY A 237 36.05 -32.46 -1.57
C GLY A 237 34.80 -32.70 -2.44
N GLY A 238 34.75 -32.12 -3.64
CA GLY A 238 33.77 -32.50 -4.67
C GLY A 238 33.79 -31.59 -5.91
N ASP A 239 33.44 -32.13 -7.07
CA ASP A 239 33.58 -31.58 -8.43
C ASP A 239 33.06 -30.12 -8.63
N CYS A 240 33.82 -29.28 -9.35
CA CYS A 240 33.57 -27.82 -9.47
C CYS A 240 32.82 -27.47 -10.77
N GLY A 241 31.50 -27.24 -10.67
CA GLY A 241 30.63 -26.78 -11.77
C GLY A 241 30.39 -25.26 -11.84
N LYS A 242 29.73 -24.82 -12.92
CA LYS A 242 29.28 -23.43 -13.20
C LYS A 242 28.58 -22.81 -11.98
N PRO A 243 28.63 -21.46 -11.80
CA PRO A 243 27.90 -20.79 -10.72
C PRO A 243 26.44 -21.24 -10.71
N ALA A 244 26.03 -21.86 -9.60
CA ALA A 244 24.66 -22.34 -9.41
C ALA A 244 23.97 -21.45 -8.37
N CYS A 245 22.76 -21.00 -8.68
CA CYS A 245 21.96 -20.19 -7.77
C CYS A 245 21.40 -21.10 -6.66
N THR A 246 21.77 -20.84 -5.40
CA THR A 246 21.38 -21.70 -4.27
C THR A 246 20.08 -21.24 -3.59
N THR A 247 19.65 -20.01 -3.83
CA THR A 247 18.38 -19.48 -3.33
C THR A 247 17.85 -18.42 -4.29
N LEU A 248 16.69 -18.70 -4.91
CA LEU A 248 16.00 -17.77 -5.80
C LEU A 248 15.18 -16.77 -4.97
N LEU A 249 15.27 -15.47 -5.30
CA LEU A 249 14.49 -14.43 -4.65
C LEU A 249 13.66 -13.70 -5.72
N ASN A 250 12.33 -13.73 -5.59
CA ASN A 250 11.33 -12.95 -6.33
C ASN A 250 11.52 -12.88 -7.87
N CYS A 251 10.89 -13.80 -8.60
CA CYS A 251 10.69 -13.63 -10.04
C CYS A 251 9.43 -12.77 -10.29
N ALA A 252 9.63 -11.46 -10.42
CA ALA A 252 8.59 -10.57 -10.92
C ALA A 252 8.64 -10.54 -12.46
N ASN A 253 7.58 -11.04 -13.10
CA ASN A 253 7.24 -10.89 -14.52
C ASN A 253 8.41 -11.00 -15.53
N PHE A 254 8.68 -12.24 -15.94
CA PHE A 254 9.21 -12.70 -17.25
C PHE A 254 10.48 -12.12 -17.89
N LEU A 255 11.22 -11.17 -17.31
CA LEU A 255 12.49 -10.72 -17.95
C LEU A 255 13.75 -10.70 -17.07
N SER A 256 13.70 -10.88 -15.74
CA SER A 256 14.91 -11.08 -14.93
C SER A 256 14.62 -11.64 -13.53
N CYS A 257 15.30 -12.71 -13.12
CA CYS A 257 15.33 -13.14 -11.69
C CYS A 257 16.68 -12.75 -11.07
N LEU A 258 16.64 -12.20 -9.86
CA LEU A 258 17.83 -11.83 -9.08
C LEU A 258 18.22 -13.00 -8.16
N CYS A 259 19.51 -13.33 -8.10
CA CYS A 259 20.01 -14.39 -7.23
C CYS A 259 20.49 -13.77 -5.89
N SER A 260 20.02 -14.30 -4.75
CA SER A 260 20.39 -13.78 -3.42
C SER A 260 21.80 -14.18 -3.01
N THR A 261 22.27 -15.36 -3.45
CA THR A 261 23.59 -15.90 -3.15
C THR A 261 24.18 -16.62 -4.36
N CYS A 262 25.30 -16.10 -4.89
CA CYS A 262 26.09 -16.77 -5.93
C CYS A 262 27.41 -17.29 -5.36
N ALA A 263 27.77 -18.53 -5.69
CA ALA A 263 29.04 -19.15 -5.32
C ALA A 263 29.81 -19.57 -6.59
N LEU A 264 31.11 -19.25 -6.63
CA LEU A 264 32.06 -19.70 -7.65
C LEU A 264 33.25 -20.32 -6.92
N CYS A 265 33.57 -21.59 -7.22
CA CYS A 265 34.78 -22.21 -6.71
C CYS A 265 36.00 -21.71 -7.50
N LYS A 266 36.99 -21.14 -6.81
CA LYS A 266 38.23 -20.64 -7.40
C LYS A 266 39.32 -21.70 -7.34
N LYS A 267 39.85 -22.13 -8.50
CA LYS A 267 41.09 -22.91 -8.60
C LYS A 267 42.31 -22.01 -8.36
N ARG A 268 43.32 -22.50 -7.64
CA ARG A 268 44.72 -22.13 -7.90
C ARG A 268 45.25 -23.06 -8.99
#